data_AF-A0A7X1MEZ6-F1
#
_entry.id   AF-A0A7X1MEZ6-F1
#
_cell.length_a   1.000
_cell.length_b   1.000
_cell.length_c   1.000
_cell.angle_alpha   90.00
_cell.angle_beta   90.00
_cell.angle_gamma   90.00
#
_symmetry.space_group_name_H-M   'P 1'
#
loop_
_entity.id
_entity.type
_entity.pdbx_description
1 polymer ?
#
loop_
_entity_poly.entity_id
_entity_poly.type
_entity_poly.pdbx_seq_one_letter_code
_entity_poly.pdbx_strand_id
1 'polypeptide(L)'
;MSEASMADDVYQPTGTNEEQEDAAPLDLQDAVDERTYDDMLDEGYSPPDEPMSVTKAGTTASEQHEGESLDERLEQEVPDVTAPDEGARTDATEGAATGAEEAAVNVVPDEQLPPAGEVGE
;
A
#
# COMPACT_ATOMS: atom_id res chain seq x y z
N MET A 1 -47.10 22.95 36.60
CA MET A 1 -46.85 21.50 36.48
C MET A 1 -46.18 21.31 35.14
N SER A 2 -44.95 20.81 35.12
CA SER A 2 -44.08 20.83 33.93
C SER A 2 -44.39 19.64 33.02
N GLU A 3 -44.75 19.93 31.78
CA GLU A 3 -45.14 18.98 30.74
C GLU A 3 -43.90 18.38 30.06
N ALA A 4 -43.08 17.65 30.81
CA ALA A 4 -41.76 17.20 30.34
C ALA A 4 -41.45 15.72 30.59
N SER A 5 -42.45 14.83 30.67
CA SER A 5 -42.17 13.40 30.93
C SER A 5 -42.97 12.39 30.10
N MET A 6 -43.68 12.79 29.03
CA MET A 6 -44.45 11.85 28.20
C MET A 6 -43.72 11.39 26.93
N ALA A 7 -42.41 11.63 26.83
CA ALA A 7 -41.61 11.21 25.68
C ALA A 7 -40.79 9.92 25.94
N ASP A 8 -40.67 9.49 27.20
CA ASP A 8 -39.84 8.34 27.61
C ASP A 8 -40.64 7.02 27.62
N ASP A 9 -41.97 7.07 27.82
CA ASP A 9 -42.86 5.89 27.86
C ASP A 9 -43.36 5.41 26.47
N VAL A 10 -42.87 6.01 25.37
CA VAL A 10 -43.19 5.49 24.04
C VAL A 10 -42.38 4.22 23.82
N TYR A 11 -43.07 3.10 23.59
CA TYR A 11 -42.44 1.85 23.14
C TYR A 11 -41.52 2.14 21.96
N GLN A 12 -40.21 2.20 22.23
CA GLN A 12 -39.17 2.20 21.22
C GLN A 12 -38.90 0.72 20.92
N PRO A 13 -39.28 0.19 19.74
CA PRO A 13 -38.92 -1.17 19.35
C PRO A 13 -37.42 -1.23 19.10
N THR A 14 -36.64 -1.36 20.16
CA THR A 14 -35.25 -1.86 20.11
C THR A 14 -35.06 -2.86 21.23
N GLY A 15 -36.10 -3.69 21.48
CA GLY A 15 -36.22 -4.54 22.67
C GLY A 15 -35.08 -5.53 22.82
N THR A 16 -34.60 -6.06 21.72
CA THR A 16 -33.36 -6.82 21.63
C THR A 16 -32.91 -6.71 20.18
N ASN A 17 -31.68 -6.27 19.94
CA ASN A 17 -31.10 -6.28 18.59
C ASN A 17 -30.71 -7.73 18.20
N GLU A 18 -31.59 -8.69 18.49
CA GLU A 18 -31.39 -10.13 18.32
C GLU A 18 -31.70 -10.59 16.88
N GLU A 19 -32.26 -9.72 16.03
CA GLU A 19 -32.57 -10.03 14.62
C GLU A 19 -31.79 -9.12 13.66
N GLN A 20 -30.50 -8.92 13.94
CA GLN A 20 -29.54 -8.44 12.95
C GLN A 20 -28.64 -9.57 12.43
N GLU A 21 -29.07 -10.84 12.54
CA GLU A 21 -28.42 -11.93 11.80
C GLU A 21 -28.45 -11.65 10.28
N ASP A 22 -29.51 -11.03 9.78
CA ASP A 22 -29.67 -10.56 8.39
C ASP A 22 -28.97 -9.21 8.09
N ALA A 23 -28.39 -8.54 9.10
CA ALA A 23 -27.67 -7.28 8.89
C ALA A 23 -26.15 -7.46 8.80
N ALA A 24 -25.65 -8.69 9.01
CA ALA A 24 -24.32 -9.02 8.58
C ALA A 24 -24.24 -8.87 7.05
N PRO A 25 -23.12 -8.37 6.50
CA PRO A 25 -22.87 -8.50 5.08
C PRO A 25 -23.09 -9.95 4.67
N LEU A 26 -23.93 -10.17 3.65
CA LEU A 26 -24.10 -11.50 3.07
C LEU A 26 -22.73 -12.03 2.68
N ASP A 27 -22.55 -13.34 2.84
CA ASP A 27 -21.37 -13.95 2.25
C ASP A 27 -21.46 -13.84 0.72
N LEU A 28 -20.31 -13.99 0.07
CA LEU A 28 -20.25 -13.86 -1.39
C LEU A 28 -21.03 -14.96 -2.11
N GLN A 29 -21.36 -16.07 -1.42
CA GLN A 29 -22.12 -17.18 -1.98
C GLN A 29 -23.64 -16.94 -1.95
N ASP A 30 -24.15 -16.15 -1.01
CA ASP A 30 -25.57 -15.81 -0.86
C ASP A 30 -25.94 -14.42 -1.44
N ALA A 31 -24.94 -13.63 -1.84
CA ALA A 31 -25.13 -12.33 -2.48
C ALA A 31 -25.47 -12.44 -3.99
N VAL A 32 -26.42 -11.63 -4.45
CA VAL A 32 -26.80 -11.54 -5.88
C VAL A 32 -25.72 -10.81 -6.66
N ASP A 33 -25.43 -11.29 -7.88
CA ASP A 33 -24.39 -10.77 -8.79
C ASP A 33 -22.95 -10.90 -8.26
N GLU A 34 -22.75 -11.61 -7.15
CA GLU A 34 -21.42 -11.99 -6.69
C GLU A 34 -20.98 -13.34 -7.29
N ARG A 35 -19.67 -13.54 -7.33
CA ARG A 35 -19.07 -14.78 -7.86
C ARG A 35 -19.34 -15.93 -6.92
N THR A 36 -19.81 -17.06 -7.46
CA THR A 36 -19.98 -18.28 -6.68
C THR A 36 -18.62 -18.95 -6.43
N TYR A 37 -18.61 -19.88 -5.48
CA TYR A 37 -17.42 -20.70 -5.22
C TYR A 37 -16.98 -21.51 -6.45
N ASP A 38 -17.93 -21.98 -7.26
CA ASP A 38 -17.66 -22.74 -8.49
C ASP A 38 -17.01 -21.82 -9.55
N ASP A 39 -17.52 -20.60 -9.72
CA ASP A 39 -16.95 -19.61 -10.66
C ASP A 39 -15.49 -19.26 -10.32
N MET A 40 -15.15 -19.20 -9.03
CA MET A 40 -13.77 -18.95 -8.58
C MET A 40 -12.84 -20.13 -8.88
N LEU A 41 -13.35 -21.37 -8.82
CA LEU A 41 -12.58 -22.57 -9.13
C LEU A 41 -12.40 -22.75 -10.64
N ASP A 42 -13.43 -22.41 -11.42
CA ASP A 42 -13.43 -22.53 -12.87
C ASP A 42 -12.50 -21.52 -13.56
N GLU A 43 -12.31 -20.33 -12.98
CA GLU A 43 -11.35 -19.33 -13.49
C GLU A 43 -9.92 -19.90 -13.56
N GLY A 44 -9.59 -20.84 -12.67
CA GLY A 44 -8.31 -21.55 -12.69
C GLY A 44 -7.10 -20.63 -12.51
N TYR A 45 -6.49 -20.61 -11.33
CA TYR A 45 -5.23 -19.90 -11.17
C TYR A 45 -4.13 -20.57 -12.01
N SER A 46 -3.58 -19.84 -12.98
CA SER A 46 -2.37 -20.24 -13.72
C SER A 46 -1.16 -19.59 -13.05
N PRO A 47 -0.35 -20.36 -12.29
CA PRO A 47 0.87 -19.82 -11.70
C PRO A 47 1.83 -19.30 -12.79
N PRO A 48 2.76 -18.40 -12.46
CA PRO A 48 3.78 -17.96 -13.41
C PRO A 48 4.48 -19.16 -14.07
N ASP A 49 4.68 -19.08 -15.39
CA ASP A 49 5.38 -20.13 -16.16
C ASP A 49 6.80 -20.39 -15.65
N GLU A 50 7.40 -19.38 -15.00
CA GLU A 50 8.76 -19.43 -14.47
C GLU A 50 8.85 -18.99 -13.00
N PRO A 51 9.76 -19.61 -12.20
CA PRO A 51 9.98 -19.24 -10.81
C PRO A 51 10.74 -17.89 -10.68
N MET A 52 10.11 -16.91 -10.03
CA MET A 52 10.54 -15.49 -10.01
C MET A 52 11.84 -15.19 -9.24
N SER A 53 12.23 -16.02 -8.26
CA SER A 53 13.32 -15.69 -7.33
C SER A 53 14.45 -16.72 -7.26
N VAL A 54 14.26 -17.90 -7.84
CA VAL A 54 15.22 -19.00 -7.73
C VAL A 54 16.47 -18.80 -8.58
N THR A 55 16.43 -17.86 -9.52
CA THR A 55 17.53 -17.53 -10.43
C THR A 55 18.35 -16.33 -9.98
N LYS A 56 17.95 -15.65 -8.89
CA LYS A 56 18.67 -14.49 -8.36
C LYS A 56 19.87 -14.91 -7.51
N ALA A 57 20.84 -14.03 -7.36
CA ALA A 57 21.98 -14.24 -6.47
C ALA A 57 21.52 -14.32 -5.00
N GLY A 58 22.32 -15.01 -4.18
CA GLY A 58 22.04 -15.17 -2.74
C GLY A 58 21.12 -16.35 -2.40
N THR A 59 20.89 -17.26 -3.35
CA THR A 59 20.12 -18.50 -3.08
C THR A 59 20.98 -19.57 -2.41
N THR A 60 22.30 -19.50 -2.57
CA THR A 60 23.27 -20.40 -1.94
C THR A 60 24.01 -19.74 -0.77
N ALA A 61 24.54 -20.56 0.14
CA ALA A 61 25.30 -20.06 1.29
C ALA A 61 26.61 -19.34 0.91
N SER A 62 27.23 -19.72 -0.22
CA SER A 62 28.44 -19.04 -0.71
C SER A 62 28.10 -17.65 -1.21
N GLU A 63 27.09 -17.52 -2.07
CA GLU A 63 26.65 -16.24 -2.62
C GLU A 63 26.21 -15.27 -1.53
N GLN A 64 25.56 -15.76 -0.48
CA GLN A 64 25.18 -14.91 0.67
C GLN A 64 26.40 -14.40 1.44
N HIS A 65 27.48 -15.19 1.51
CA HIS A 65 28.72 -14.77 2.15
C HIS A 65 29.52 -13.80 1.28
N GLU A 66 29.52 -14.01 -0.04
CA GLU A 66 30.21 -13.16 -1.00
C GLU A 66 29.45 -11.83 -1.21
N GLY A 67 28.11 -11.90 -1.18
CA GLY A 67 27.23 -10.78 -1.47
C GLY A 67 27.15 -10.47 -2.97
N GLU A 68 26.13 -9.69 -3.34
CA GLU A 68 25.96 -9.19 -4.70
C GLU A 68 26.60 -7.80 -4.84
N SER A 69 27.28 -7.52 -5.95
CA SER A 69 27.84 -6.20 -6.23
C SER A 69 26.75 -5.17 -6.57
N LEU A 70 27.10 -3.88 -6.51
CA LEU A 70 26.15 -2.82 -6.86
C LEU A 70 25.77 -2.86 -8.34
N ASP A 71 26.72 -3.14 -9.22
CA ASP A 71 26.49 -3.22 -10.67
C ASP A 71 25.50 -4.35 -11.01
N GLU A 72 25.66 -5.54 -10.41
CA GLU A 72 24.72 -6.66 -10.58
C GLU A 72 23.30 -6.30 -10.11
N ARG A 73 23.18 -5.52 -9.03
CA ARG A 73 21.87 -5.06 -8.52
C ARG A 73 21.21 -4.07 -9.46
N LEU A 74 22.00 -3.22 -10.10
CA LEU A 74 21.51 -2.24 -11.09
C LEU A 74 21.09 -2.95 -12.39
N GLU A 75 21.79 -4.01 -12.80
CA GLU A 75 21.40 -4.79 -13.98
C GLU A 75 20.06 -5.52 -13.81
N GLN A 76 19.70 -5.88 -12.57
CA GLN A 76 18.41 -6.50 -12.25
C GLN A 76 17.25 -5.50 -12.13
N GLU A 77 17.53 -4.21 -12.03
CA GLU A 77 16.51 -3.17 -11.84
C GLU A 77 15.73 -2.91 -13.15
N VAL A 78 14.41 -2.82 -13.04
CA VAL A 78 13.53 -2.39 -14.14
C VAL A 78 13.06 -0.97 -13.83
N PRO A 79 13.34 0.04 -14.68
CA PRO A 79 12.89 1.41 -14.45
C PRO A 79 11.37 1.50 -14.37
N ASP A 80 10.88 2.32 -13.44
CA ASP A 80 9.46 2.66 -13.40
C ASP A 80 9.04 3.36 -14.69
N VAL A 81 8.03 2.79 -15.36
CA VAL A 81 7.42 3.37 -16.55
C VAL A 81 6.27 4.27 -16.11
N THR A 82 6.42 5.58 -16.31
CA THR A 82 5.27 6.49 -16.24
C THR A 82 4.38 6.20 -17.44
N ALA A 83 3.08 5.96 -17.18
CA ALA A 83 2.12 5.88 -18.26
C ALA A 83 2.17 7.19 -19.07
N PRO A 84 2.02 7.16 -20.40
CA PRO A 84 1.78 8.38 -21.15
C PRO A 84 0.59 9.09 -20.51
N ASP A 85 0.66 10.42 -20.39
CA ASP A 85 -0.45 11.24 -19.91
C ASP A 85 -1.62 11.11 -20.90
N GLU A 86 -2.44 10.08 -20.72
CA GLU A 86 -3.66 9.82 -21.50
C GLU A 86 -4.75 10.77 -21.00
N GLY A 87 -4.52 12.06 -21.24
CA GLY A 87 -5.47 13.12 -20.97
C GLY A 87 -5.18 13.87 -19.69
N ALA A 88 -4.27 14.84 -19.80
CA ALA A 88 -4.52 16.15 -19.24
C ALA A 88 -5.94 16.57 -19.64
N ARG A 89 -6.91 16.33 -18.76
CA ARG A 89 -8.19 17.02 -18.81
C ARG A 89 -7.83 18.48 -18.55
N THR A 90 -7.73 19.25 -19.62
CA THR A 90 -7.60 20.70 -19.55
C THR A 90 -8.93 21.28 -19.07
N ASP A 91 -9.32 20.96 -17.84
CA ASP A 91 -10.28 21.80 -17.14
C ASP A 91 -9.46 22.93 -16.53
N ALA A 92 -9.49 24.06 -17.21
CA ALA A 92 -8.81 25.27 -16.82
C ALA A 92 -9.40 25.78 -15.48
N THR A 93 -8.94 25.25 -14.35
CA THR A 93 -9.01 25.94 -13.08
C THR A 93 -7.67 26.63 -12.87
N GLU A 94 -7.62 27.86 -13.33
CA GLU A 94 -6.58 28.83 -13.08
C GLU A 94 -6.24 28.87 -11.58
N GLY A 95 -5.01 28.47 -11.23
CA GLY A 95 -4.36 28.84 -9.97
C GLY A 95 -4.24 27.75 -8.89
N ALA A 96 -3.09 27.09 -8.85
CA ALA A 96 -2.35 26.84 -7.60
C ALA A 96 -0.94 26.34 -7.92
N ALA A 97 0.03 27.25 -7.88
CA ALA A 97 1.44 26.89 -7.77
C ALA A 97 1.68 26.28 -6.37
N THR A 98 1.77 24.95 -6.27
CA THR A 98 2.43 24.33 -5.12
C THR A 98 3.90 24.19 -5.47
N GLY A 99 4.72 24.99 -4.80
CA GLY A 99 6.13 25.14 -5.06
C GLY A 99 6.89 23.82 -4.93
N ALA A 100 7.82 23.62 -5.86
CA ALA A 100 8.97 22.78 -5.65
C ALA A 100 9.82 23.41 -4.53
N GLU A 101 9.64 22.96 -3.29
CA GLU A 101 10.73 23.01 -2.34
C GLU A 101 11.60 21.78 -2.59
N GLU A 102 12.61 21.97 -3.45
CA GLU A 102 13.75 21.08 -3.49
C GLU A 102 14.37 21.04 -2.08
N ALA A 103 14.26 19.90 -1.42
CA ALA A 103 15.05 19.60 -0.24
C ALA A 103 16.52 19.53 -0.66
N ALA A 104 17.20 20.67 -0.68
CA ALA A 104 18.64 20.75 -0.89
C ALA A 104 19.36 19.96 0.21
N VAL A 105 19.82 18.76 -0.12
CA VAL A 105 20.77 18.01 0.71
C VAL A 105 22.09 18.78 0.69
N ASN A 106 22.43 19.46 1.78
CA ASN A 106 23.75 20.07 1.94
C ASN A 106 24.78 18.95 2.12
N VAL A 107 25.48 18.59 1.04
CA VAL A 107 26.70 17.77 1.11
C VAL A 107 27.79 18.64 1.70
N VAL A 108 28.17 18.36 2.95
CA VAL A 108 29.34 19.00 3.57
C VAL A 108 30.59 18.39 2.93
N PRO A 109 31.45 19.19 2.27
CA PRO A 109 32.71 18.68 1.73
C PRO A 109 33.59 18.18 2.88
N ASP A 110 34.35 17.11 2.64
CA ASP A 110 35.17 16.41 3.65
C ASP A 110 36.15 17.36 4.38
N GLU A 111 36.55 18.45 3.72
CA GLU A 111 37.41 19.51 4.28
C GLU A 111 36.74 20.37 5.38
N GLN A 112 35.43 20.23 5.60
CA GLN A 112 34.70 20.89 6.70
C GLN A 112 34.42 19.96 7.88
N LEU A 113 34.84 18.69 7.82
CA LEU A 113 34.78 17.80 8.96
C LEU A 113 35.83 18.22 10.00
N PRO A 114 35.48 18.28 11.30
CA PRO A 114 36.48 18.52 12.34
C PRO A 114 37.53 17.39 12.31
N PRO A 115 38.81 17.68 12.59
CA PRO A 115 39.82 16.64 12.60
C PRO A 115 39.44 15.61 13.66
N ALA A 116 39.48 14.33 13.30
CA ALA A 116 39.29 13.25 14.26
C ALA A 116 40.33 13.44 15.38
N GLY A 117 39.84 13.78 16.58
CA GLY A 117 40.71 13.99 17.73
C GLY A 117 41.53 12.73 17.98
N GLU A 118 42.84 12.87 17.96
CA GLU A 118 43.76 11.85 18.44
C GLU A 118 43.42 11.57 19.91
N VAL A 119 42.85 10.38 20.16
CA VAL A 119 42.69 9.88 21.52
C VAL A 119 44.07 9.38 21.93
N GLY A 120 44.75 10.20 22.73
CA GLY A 120 46.06 9.90 23.29
C GLY A 120 46.06 8.62 24.14
N GLU A 121 47.20 7.94 24.08
CA GLU A 121 47.65 6.74 24.79
C GLU A 121 47.21 6.59 26.26
#